data_AF-A0A9C9DCJ8-F1
#
_entry.id   AF-A0A9C9DCJ8-F1
#
_cell.length_a   1.000
_cell.length_b   1.000
_cell.length_c   1.000
_cell.angle_alpha   90.00
_cell.angle_beta   90.00
_cell.angle_gamma   90.00
#
_symmetry.space_group_name_H-M   'P 1'
#
loop_
_entity.id
_entity.type
_entity.pdbx_description
1 polymer ?
#
loop_
_entity_poly.entity_id
_entity_poly.type
_entity_poly.pdbx_seq_one_letter_code
_entity_poly.pdbx_strand_id
1 'polypeptide(L)'
;MTLFESLFHPQLLFALAVFGLVSVLVEVVAYKVLLVVADVPPSHWLVAHTILPGARALALVCFILVAYPVLFGVESAPAIGTLLAGGQLRLTSLVNVVFLLSLLLPLVPLFSRWPAVVLPLQAIAASGMVFHWLADSHSITDIHYWPDHGTLLSLLFIAFITHALAKWLSLQLEKRIDRLIDRRGSEPLIYRSVVMLMQVPVILLYTLTLGRQLHYS
;
A
#
# COMPACT_ATOMS: atom_id res chain seq x y z
N MET A 1 -18.18 5.68 10.34
CA MET A 1 -18.10 5.58 8.87
C MET A 1 -18.22 4.14 8.38
N THR A 2 -19.02 3.92 7.35
CA THR A 2 -19.06 2.64 6.61
C THR A 2 -17.94 2.56 5.56
N LEU A 3 -17.65 1.35 5.04
CA LEU A 3 -16.69 1.14 3.94
C LEU A 3 -17.03 1.99 2.71
N PHE A 4 -18.32 2.08 2.38
CA PHE A 4 -18.81 2.83 1.22
C PHE A 4 -18.62 4.34 1.43
N GLU A 5 -19.00 4.88 2.58
CA GLU A 5 -18.75 6.30 2.91
C GLU A 5 -17.27 6.66 2.84
N SER A 6 -16.40 5.76 3.32
CA SER A 6 -14.95 5.97 3.30
C SER A 6 -14.43 6.04 1.87
N LEU A 7 -14.87 5.11 0.99
CA LEU A 7 -14.46 5.04 -0.42
C LEU A 7 -14.79 6.31 -1.22
N PHE A 8 -15.91 6.97 -0.91
CA PHE A 8 -16.34 8.19 -1.59
C PHE A 8 -15.91 9.48 -0.85
N HIS A 9 -15.13 9.36 0.22
CA HIS A 9 -14.64 10.52 0.94
C HIS A 9 -13.61 11.29 0.07
N PRO A 10 -13.75 12.63 -0.09
CA PRO A 10 -12.94 13.40 -1.02
C PRO A 10 -11.43 13.30 -0.75
N GLN A 11 -11.05 13.27 0.53
CA GLN A 11 -9.64 13.09 0.91
C GLN A 11 -9.08 11.72 0.50
N LEU A 12 -9.87 10.66 0.61
CA LEU A 12 -9.44 9.33 0.22
C LEU A 12 -9.34 9.22 -1.30
N LEU A 13 -10.28 9.81 -2.03
CA LEU A 13 -10.21 9.90 -3.50
C LEU A 13 -8.99 10.69 -3.96
N PHE A 14 -8.68 11.79 -3.28
CA PHE A 14 -7.45 12.55 -3.53
C PHE A 14 -6.19 11.72 -3.25
N ALA A 15 -6.14 11.04 -2.11
CA ALA A 15 -5.03 10.16 -1.76
C ALA A 15 -4.88 9.01 -2.77
N LEU A 16 -5.98 8.43 -3.24
CA LEU A 16 -6.00 7.39 -4.28
C LEU A 16 -5.48 7.92 -5.62
N ALA A 17 -5.88 9.13 -6.01
CA ALA A 17 -5.41 9.76 -7.25
C ALA A 17 -3.91 10.05 -7.18
N VAL A 18 -3.42 10.61 -6.07
CA VAL A 18 -1.99 10.84 -5.84
C VAL A 18 -1.24 9.52 -5.82
N PHE A 19 -1.74 8.51 -5.12
CA PHE A 19 -1.12 7.19 -5.06
C PHE A 19 -1.05 6.52 -6.44
N GLY A 20 -2.12 6.61 -7.24
CA GLY A 20 -2.14 6.10 -8.61
C GLY A 20 -1.11 6.81 -9.49
N LEU A 21 -1.05 8.15 -9.43
CA LEU A 21 -0.07 8.93 -10.19
C LEU A 21 1.38 8.58 -9.79
N VAL A 22 1.66 8.52 -8.48
CA VAL A 22 2.98 8.17 -7.95
C VAL A 22 3.32 6.73 -8.33
N SER A 23 2.39 5.79 -8.24
CA SER A 23 2.63 4.38 -8.61
C SER A 23 2.97 4.23 -10.08
N VAL A 24 2.24 4.91 -10.97
CA VAL A 24 2.55 4.92 -12.41
C VAL A 24 3.92 5.54 -12.65
N LEU A 25 4.22 6.67 -12.00
CA LEU A 25 5.53 7.33 -12.12
C LEU A 25 6.67 6.40 -11.66
N VAL A 26 6.50 5.74 -10.51
CA VAL A 26 7.47 4.77 -9.97
C VAL A 26 7.70 3.64 -10.98
N GLU A 27 6.64 3.05 -11.54
CA GLU A 27 6.81 1.97 -12.53
C GLU A 27 7.46 2.45 -13.83
N VAL A 28 7.13 3.66 -14.32
CA VAL A 28 7.74 4.23 -15.54
C VAL A 28 9.22 4.50 -15.33
N VAL A 29 9.58 5.12 -14.21
CA VAL A 29 10.98 5.37 -13.86
C VAL A 29 11.72 4.05 -13.68
N ALA A 30 11.13 3.10 -12.97
CA ALA A 30 11.74 1.79 -12.73
C ALA A 30 12.00 1.02 -14.02
N TYR A 31 11.05 1.03 -14.95
CA TYR A 31 11.23 0.42 -16.27
C TYR A 31 12.41 1.05 -17.03
N LYS A 32 12.51 2.38 -17.04
CA LYS A 32 13.64 3.07 -17.68
C LYS A 32 14.97 2.74 -17.02
N VAL A 33 15.02 2.73 -15.68
CA VAL A 33 16.25 2.41 -14.95
C VAL A 33 16.67 0.98 -15.22
N LEU A 34 15.75 0.02 -15.20
CA LEU A 34 16.03 -1.39 -15.49
C LEU A 34 16.61 -1.61 -16.89
N LEU A 35 16.13 -0.87 -17.89
CA LEU A 35 16.72 -0.90 -19.24
C LEU A 35 18.16 -0.36 -19.28
N VAL A 36 18.45 0.71 -18.53
CA VAL A 36 19.78 1.30 -18.48
C VAL A 36 20.80 0.39 -17.79
N VAL A 37 20.38 -0.36 -16.77
CA VAL A 37 21.26 -1.26 -16.01
C VAL A 37 21.23 -2.71 -16.48
N ALA A 38 20.55 -2.99 -17.60
CA ALA A 38 20.31 -4.36 -18.08
C ALA A 38 21.61 -5.16 -18.30
N ASP A 39 22.66 -4.49 -18.78
CA ASP A 39 23.95 -5.12 -19.10
C ASP A 39 24.88 -5.30 -17.88
N VAL A 40 24.48 -4.81 -16.69
CA VAL A 40 25.26 -4.91 -15.46
C VAL A 40 24.50 -5.76 -14.44
N PRO A 41 24.76 -7.09 -14.36
CA PRO A 41 24.00 -8.02 -13.51
C PRO A 41 23.82 -7.60 -12.05
N PRO A 42 24.85 -7.11 -11.31
CA PRO A 42 24.66 -6.69 -9.92
C PRO A 42 23.76 -5.46 -9.80
N SER A 43 23.89 -4.50 -10.72
CA SER A 43 23.05 -3.30 -10.74
C SER A 43 21.61 -3.63 -11.10
N HIS A 44 21.39 -4.49 -12.09
CA HIS A 44 20.06 -4.99 -12.45
C HIS A 44 19.41 -5.71 -11.26
N TRP A 45 20.16 -6.58 -10.58
CA TRP A 45 19.66 -7.29 -9.41
C TRP A 45 19.26 -6.34 -8.28
N LEU A 46 20.11 -5.35 -7.96
CA LEU A 46 19.86 -4.36 -6.92
C LEU A 46 18.63 -3.51 -7.23
N VAL A 47 18.49 -3.04 -8.47
CA VAL A 47 17.33 -2.24 -8.88
C VAL A 47 16.05 -3.08 -8.77
N ALA A 48 16.05 -4.31 -9.27
CA ALA A 48 14.88 -5.17 -9.31
C ALA A 48 14.42 -5.64 -7.92
N HIS A 49 15.36 -5.91 -7.00
CA HIS A 49 15.05 -6.55 -5.70
C HIS A 49 15.12 -5.60 -4.50
N THR A 50 15.75 -4.43 -4.62
CA THR A 50 15.91 -3.49 -3.50
C THR A 50 15.25 -2.15 -3.81
N ILE A 51 15.70 -1.47 -4.87
CA ILE A 51 15.28 -0.08 -5.13
C ILE A 51 13.80 -0.02 -5.53
N LEU A 52 13.37 -0.89 -6.45
CA LEU A 52 11.99 -0.88 -6.93
C LEU A 52 10.98 -1.31 -5.84
N PRO A 53 11.17 -2.43 -5.11
CA PRO A 53 10.32 -2.75 -3.97
C PRO A 53 10.27 -1.64 -2.92
N GLY A 54 11.42 -1.02 -2.62
CA GLY A 54 11.50 0.11 -1.69
C GLY A 54 10.71 1.34 -2.16
N ALA A 55 10.81 1.71 -3.44
CA ALA A 55 10.05 2.84 -4.00
C ALA A 55 8.53 2.63 -3.93
N ARG A 56 8.07 1.39 -4.17
CA ARG A 56 6.65 1.02 -4.05
C ARG A 56 6.16 1.07 -2.60
N ALA A 57 6.97 0.54 -1.69
CA ALA A 57 6.75 0.65 -0.26
C ALA A 57 6.63 2.12 0.20
N LEU A 58 7.49 3.00 -0.29
CA LEU A 58 7.41 4.43 0.00
C LEU A 58 6.16 5.08 -0.58
N ALA A 59 5.77 4.75 -1.82
CA ALA A 59 4.53 5.24 -2.42
C ALA A 59 3.30 4.85 -1.57
N LEU A 60 3.29 3.62 -1.06
CA LEU A 60 2.27 3.11 -0.14
C LEU A 60 2.28 3.84 1.21
N VAL A 61 3.45 4.10 1.79
CA VAL A 61 3.57 4.91 3.02
C VAL A 61 3.01 6.31 2.80
N CYS A 62 3.36 6.97 1.69
CA CYS A 62 2.81 8.27 1.32
C CYS A 62 1.28 8.22 1.21
N PHE A 63 0.73 7.18 0.56
CA PHE A 63 -0.71 6.98 0.50
C PHE A 63 -1.34 6.91 1.90
N ILE A 64 -0.78 6.11 2.80
CA ILE A 64 -1.28 5.95 4.17
C ILE A 64 -1.26 7.28 4.93
N LEU A 65 -0.17 8.05 4.81
CA LEU A 65 -0.02 9.34 5.50
C LEU A 65 -0.97 10.41 4.95
N VAL A 66 -1.23 10.44 3.64
CA VAL A 66 -2.17 11.40 3.03
C VAL A 66 -3.63 11.02 3.27
N ALA A 67 -3.93 9.71 3.27
CA ALA A 67 -5.27 9.20 3.48
C ALA A 67 -5.68 9.15 4.97
N TYR A 68 -4.73 9.30 5.89
CA TYR A 68 -5.01 9.54 7.30
C TYR A 68 -5.71 10.91 7.51
N PRO A 69 -6.70 11.03 8.42
CA PRO A 69 -7.21 10.01 9.34
C PRO A 69 -8.36 9.17 8.77
N VAL A 70 -8.85 9.51 7.57
CA VAL A 70 -10.01 8.91 6.92
C VAL A 70 -9.86 7.40 6.72
N LEU A 71 -8.64 6.89 6.52
CA LEU A 71 -8.35 5.45 6.50
C LEU A 71 -8.89 4.70 7.73
N PHE A 72 -8.86 5.33 8.90
CA PHE A 72 -9.32 4.76 10.15
C PHE A 72 -10.79 5.08 10.43
N GLY A 73 -11.47 5.81 9.54
CA GLY A 73 -12.87 6.21 9.72
C GLY A 73 -13.08 7.13 10.92
N VAL A 74 -12.06 7.90 11.29
CA VAL A 74 -12.07 8.86 12.40
C VAL A 74 -12.11 10.28 11.82
N GLU A 75 -13.06 11.08 12.26
CA GLU A 75 -13.22 12.48 11.82
C GLU A 75 -12.39 13.44 12.68
N SER A 76 -12.29 13.17 13.98
CA SER A 76 -11.53 13.99 14.94
C SER A 76 -10.24 13.30 15.36
N ALA A 77 -9.16 13.53 14.62
CA ALA A 77 -7.83 13.01 14.94
C ALA A 77 -6.79 14.13 14.85
N PRO A 78 -5.68 14.05 15.61
CA PRO A 78 -4.58 14.99 15.48
C PRO A 78 -4.04 14.97 14.05
N ALA A 79 -3.58 16.12 13.56
CA ALA A 79 -2.96 16.20 12.24
C ALA A 79 -1.78 15.21 12.10
N ILE A 80 -1.55 14.65 10.91
CA ILE A 80 -0.48 13.66 10.74
C ILE A 80 0.90 14.20 11.14
N GLY A 81 1.14 15.50 10.91
CA GLY A 81 2.37 16.16 11.33
C GLY A 81 2.56 16.18 12.85
N THR A 82 1.50 16.42 13.62
CA THR A 82 1.58 16.39 15.09
C THR A 82 1.75 14.97 15.60
N LEU A 83 1.10 13.99 14.98
CA LEU A 83 1.22 12.57 15.31
C LEU A 83 2.65 12.05 15.04
N LEU A 84 3.26 12.44 13.93
CA LEU A 84 4.65 12.09 13.60
C LEU A 84 5.67 12.85 14.47
N ALA A 85 5.38 14.08 14.88
CA ALA A 85 6.25 14.86 15.76
C ALA A 85 6.13 14.46 17.25
N GLY A 86 5.03 13.81 17.65
CA GLY A 86 4.73 13.45 19.04
C GLY A 86 5.64 12.37 19.64
N GLY A 87 6.47 11.70 18.85
CA GLY A 87 7.44 10.72 19.35
C GLY A 87 8.76 10.77 18.60
N GLN A 88 9.83 10.33 19.25
CA GLN A 88 11.16 10.33 18.64
C GLN A 88 11.19 9.40 17.41
N LEU A 89 11.61 9.94 16.27
CA LEU A 89 11.89 9.19 15.04
C LEU A 89 10.71 8.37 14.50
N ARG A 90 9.45 8.76 14.72
CA ARG A 90 8.27 8.02 14.22
C ARG A 90 8.29 7.87 12.70
N LEU A 91 8.47 8.96 11.95
CA LEU A 91 8.55 8.91 10.48
C LEU A 91 9.72 8.04 9.99
N THR A 92 10.90 8.21 10.59
CA THR A 92 12.10 7.42 10.26
C THR A 92 11.86 5.93 10.53
N SER A 93 11.22 5.59 11.65
CA SER A 93 10.86 4.22 12.01
C SER A 93 9.85 3.63 11.02
N LEU A 94 8.83 4.40 10.60
CA LEU A 94 7.87 3.96 9.59
C LEU A 94 8.57 3.56 8.31
N VAL A 95 9.39 4.47 7.77
CA VAL A 95 10.10 4.27 6.51
C VAL A 95 11.06 3.08 6.63
N ASN A 96 11.83 3.01 7.71
CA ASN A 96 12.80 1.94 7.92
C ASN A 96 12.12 0.58 8.05
N VAL A 97 11.02 0.46 8.81
CA VAL A 97 10.31 -0.81 8.98
C VAL A 97 9.74 -1.28 7.65
N VAL A 98 9.05 -0.40 6.92
CA VAL A 98 8.44 -0.78 5.63
C VAL A 98 9.51 -1.12 4.59
N PHE A 99 10.61 -0.38 4.58
CA PHE A 99 11.77 -0.67 3.73
C PHE A 99 12.44 -2.00 4.11
N LEU A 100 12.66 -2.27 5.40
CA LEU A 100 13.18 -3.56 5.86
C LEU A 100 12.25 -4.70 5.47
N LEU A 101 10.94 -4.55 5.63
CA LEU A 101 9.96 -5.53 5.15
C LEU A 101 10.04 -5.74 3.64
N SER A 102 10.31 -4.68 2.87
CA SER A 102 10.50 -4.79 1.41
C SER A 102 11.68 -5.66 1.01
N LEU A 103 12.72 -5.71 1.86
CA LEU A 103 13.94 -6.48 1.64
C LEU A 103 13.85 -7.88 2.22
N LEU A 104 13.33 -8.01 3.44
CA LEU A 104 13.31 -9.25 4.20
C LEU A 104 12.20 -10.19 3.76
N LEU A 105 11.00 -9.67 3.45
CA LEU A 105 9.89 -10.54 3.05
C LEU A 105 10.21 -11.35 1.78
N PRO A 106 10.76 -10.77 0.69
CA PRO A 106 11.11 -11.55 -0.50
C PRO A 106 12.16 -12.65 -0.27
N LEU A 107 12.99 -12.54 0.78
CA LEU A 107 13.97 -13.58 1.14
C LEU A 107 13.30 -14.83 1.74
N VAL A 108 12.08 -14.70 2.25
CA VAL A 108 11.32 -15.86 2.75
C VAL A 108 10.80 -16.65 1.55
N PRO A 109 11.09 -17.96 1.45
CA PRO A 109 10.70 -18.79 0.29
C PRO A 109 9.21 -18.75 -0.05
N LEU A 110 8.36 -18.59 0.98
CA LEU A 110 6.92 -18.47 0.82
C LEU A 110 6.52 -17.21 0.05
N PHE A 111 7.09 -16.05 0.41
CA PHE A 111 6.77 -14.77 -0.22
C PHE A 111 7.49 -14.55 -1.55
N SER A 112 8.64 -15.19 -1.76
CA SER A 112 9.30 -15.25 -3.07
C SER A 112 8.38 -15.83 -4.16
N ARG A 113 7.56 -16.83 -3.80
CA ARG A 113 6.56 -17.42 -4.70
C ARG A 113 5.31 -16.57 -4.88
N TRP A 114 5.04 -15.65 -3.95
CA TRP A 114 3.83 -14.82 -3.90
C TRP A 114 4.17 -13.35 -3.65
N PRO A 115 4.91 -12.69 -4.58
CA PRO A 115 5.33 -11.30 -4.40
C PRO A 115 4.15 -10.34 -4.26
N ALA A 116 2.97 -10.72 -4.75
CA ALA A 116 1.73 -9.97 -4.57
C ALA A 116 1.28 -9.80 -3.11
N VAL A 117 1.76 -10.64 -2.18
CA VAL A 117 1.42 -10.61 -0.75
C VAL A 117 2.33 -9.67 0.05
N VAL A 118 3.50 -9.33 -0.48
CA VAL A 118 4.49 -8.48 0.20
C VAL A 118 3.93 -7.07 0.46
N LEU A 119 3.33 -6.45 -0.56
CA LEU A 119 2.77 -5.10 -0.44
C LEU A 119 1.59 -5.00 0.56
N PRO A 120 0.61 -5.92 0.56
CA PRO A 120 -0.43 -5.94 1.59
C PRO A 120 0.12 -6.06 3.00
N LEU A 121 1.13 -6.90 3.23
CA LEU A 121 1.77 -7.04 4.54
C LEU A 121 2.48 -5.75 4.96
N GLN A 122 3.15 -5.08 4.02
CA GLN A 122 3.74 -3.76 4.26
C GLN A 122 2.68 -2.72 4.60
N ALA A 123 1.53 -2.76 3.94
CA ALA A 123 0.43 -1.84 4.20
C ALA A 123 -0.17 -2.06 5.59
N ILE A 124 -0.36 -3.33 5.97
CA ILE A 124 -0.82 -3.73 7.31
C ILE A 124 0.16 -3.24 8.37
N ALA A 125 1.47 -3.47 8.19
CA ALA A 125 2.49 -3.02 9.14
C ALA A 125 2.53 -1.48 9.24
N ALA A 126 2.57 -0.78 8.12
CA ALA A 126 2.62 0.68 8.08
C ALA A 126 1.38 1.31 8.71
N SER A 127 0.19 0.83 8.35
CA SER A 127 -1.06 1.33 8.92
C SER A 127 -1.23 0.97 10.39
N GLY A 128 -0.78 -0.22 10.82
CA GLY A 128 -0.74 -0.62 12.23
C GLY A 128 0.17 0.28 13.08
N MET A 129 1.33 0.69 12.54
CA MET A 129 2.21 1.66 13.21
C MET A 129 1.56 3.04 13.36
N VAL A 130 0.95 3.56 12.28
CA VAL A 130 0.23 4.84 12.32
C VAL A 130 -0.95 4.76 13.30
N PHE A 131 -1.67 3.64 13.31
CA PHE A 131 -2.75 3.38 14.25
C PHE A 131 -2.26 3.35 15.70
N HIS A 132 -1.15 2.67 15.97
CA HIS A 132 -0.57 2.62 17.30
C HIS A 132 -0.29 4.02 17.85
N TRP A 133 0.29 4.91 17.02
CA TRP A 133 0.55 6.29 17.43
C TRP A 133 -0.72 7.12 17.61
N LEU A 134 -1.77 6.82 16.84
CA LEU A 134 -3.09 7.42 17.01
C LEU A 134 -3.75 6.96 18.32
N ALA A 135 -3.66 5.68 18.65
CA ALA A 135 -4.19 5.11 19.89
C ALA A 135 -3.42 5.63 21.12
N ASP A 136 -2.09 5.74 21.01
CA ASP A 136 -1.21 6.34 22.02
C ASP A 136 -1.59 7.80 22.30
N SER A 137 -1.94 8.58 21.26
CA SER A 137 -2.42 9.97 21.47
C SER A 137 -3.78 10.05 22.18
N HIS A 138 -4.55 8.95 22.22
CA HIS A 138 -5.81 8.84 22.95
C HIS A 138 -5.67 8.07 24.27
N SER A 139 -4.44 7.73 24.70
CA SER A 139 -4.15 6.96 25.91
C SER A 139 -4.79 5.56 25.94
N ILE A 140 -5.04 4.96 24.78
CA ILE A 140 -5.61 3.61 24.66
C ILE A 140 -4.48 2.57 24.71
N THR A 141 -4.50 1.69 25.71
CA THR A 141 -3.46 0.68 25.93
C THR A 141 -3.80 -0.71 25.39
N ASP A 142 -5.10 -1.07 25.34
CA ASP A 142 -5.56 -2.38 24.87
C ASP A 142 -5.88 -2.38 23.37
N ILE A 143 -4.83 -2.49 22.55
CA ILE A 143 -4.95 -2.52 21.08
C ILE A 143 -4.84 -3.95 20.58
N HIS A 144 -5.84 -4.39 19.82
CA HIS A 144 -5.80 -5.67 19.12
C HIS A 144 -5.44 -5.45 17.64
N TYR A 145 -4.17 -5.63 17.29
CA TYR A 145 -3.70 -5.49 15.90
C TYR A 145 -4.18 -6.59 14.96
N TRP A 146 -4.53 -7.74 15.52
CA TRP A 146 -5.00 -8.88 14.75
C TRP A 146 -6.50 -8.78 14.54
N PRO A 147 -6.98 -8.82 13.27
CA PRO A 147 -8.40 -8.81 13.00
C PRO A 147 -9.06 -10.08 13.56
N ASP A 148 -10.31 -9.95 13.96
CA ASP A 148 -11.14 -11.10 14.32
C ASP A 148 -11.28 -12.07 13.12
N HIS A 149 -11.61 -13.33 13.41
CA HIS A 149 -11.71 -14.39 12.40
C HIS A 149 -12.67 -14.02 11.24
N GLY A 150 -13.75 -13.27 11.53
CA GLY A 150 -14.70 -12.81 10.51
C GLY A 150 -14.10 -11.74 9.60
N THR A 151 -13.39 -10.77 10.17
CA THR A 151 -12.64 -9.76 9.41
C THR A 151 -11.51 -10.40 8.59
N LEU A 152 -10.79 -11.37 9.15
CA LEU A 152 -9.71 -12.06 8.44
C LEU A 152 -10.23 -12.82 7.21
N LEU A 153 -11.36 -13.51 7.33
CA LEU A 153 -12.02 -14.16 6.19
C LEU A 153 -12.43 -13.13 5.13
N SER A 154 -12.96 -11.99 5.57
CA SER A 154 -13.35 -10.88 4.69
C SER A 154 -12.15 -10.27 3.96
N LEU A 155 -11.02 -10.08 4.65
CA LEU A 155 -9.76 -9.61 4.05
C LEU A 155 -9.27 -10.58 2.98
N LEU A 156 -9.26 -11.89 3.26
CA LEU A 156 -8.86 -12.90 2.29
C LEU A 156 -9.79 -12.92 1.07
N PHE A 157 -11.10 -12.85 1.30
CA PHE A 157 -12.09 -12.83 0.24
C PHE A 157 -11.95 -11.58 -0.65
N ILE A 158 -11.81 -10.39 -0.06
CA ILE A 158 -11.60 -9.15 -0.80
C ILE A 158 -10.25 -9.15 -1.51
N ALA A 159 -9.17 -9.64 -0.87
CA ALA A 159 -7.87 -9.76 -1.51
C ALA A 159 -7.93 -10.65 -2.75
N PHE A 160 -8.67 -11.76 -2.69
CA PHE A 160 -8.91 -12.62 -3.85
C PHE A 160 -9.69 -11.91 -4.95
N ILE A 161 -10.82 -11.27 -4.61
CA ILE A 161 -11.66 -10.53 -5.57
C ILE A 161 -10.88 -9.41 -6.24
N THR A 162 -10.19 -8.59 -5.44
CA THR A 162 -9.41 -7.45 -5.93
C THR A 162 -8.26 -7.90 -6.81
N HIS A 163 -7.60 -9.01 -6.49
CA HIS A 163 -6.58 -9.60 -7.36
C HIS A 163 -7.16 -10.09 -8.70
N ALA A 164 -8.30 -10.79 -8.66
CA ALA A 164 -8.98 -11.24 -9.88
C ALA A 164 -9.44 -10.06 -10.74
N LEU A 165 -9.99 -9.02 -10.10
CA LEU A 165 -10.42 -7.79 -10.77
C LEU A 165 -9.22 -7.02 -11.34
N ALA A 166 -8.10 -6.95 -10.62
CA ALA A 166 -6.87 -6.33 -11.11
C ALA A 166 -6.38 -7.01 -12.39
N LYS A 167 -6.38 -8.35 -12.40
CA LYS A 167 -6.01 -9.13 -13.60
C LYS A 167 -6.97 -8.84 -14.75
N TRP A 168 -8.27 -8.86 -14.51
CA TRP A 168 -9.25 -8.55 -15.56
C TRP A 168 -9.12 -7.12 -16.10
N LEU A 169 -9.00 -6.12 -15.21
CA LEU A 169 -8.84 -4.71 -15.57
C LEU A 169 -7.55 -4.48 -16.36
N SER A 170 -6.44 -5.07 -15.92
CA SER A 170 -5.15 -4.94 -16.60
C SER A 170 -5.23 -5.40 -18.06
N LEU A 171 -5.83 -6.55 -18.33
CA LEU A 171 -6.01 -7.09 -19.69
C LEU A 171 -6.92 -6.20 -20.54
N GLN A 172 -7.92 -5.55 -19.95
CA GLN A 172 -8.78 -4.61 -20.67
C GLN A 172 -8.08 -3.29 -20.98
N LEU A 173 -7.30 -2.76 -20.03
CA LEU A 173 -6.53 -1.53 -20.21
C LEU A 173 -5.40 -1.73 -21.22
N GLU A 174 -4.70 -2.85 -21.15
CA GLU A 174 -3.66 -3.25 -22.09
C GLU A 174 -4.18 -3.26 -23.53
N LYS A 175 -5.27 -3.98 -23.79
CA LYS A 175 -5.92 -4.00 -25.13
C LYS A 175 -6.33 -2.63 -25.65
N ARG A 176 -6.66 -1.68 -24.77
CA ARG A 176 -7.02 -0.31 -25.16
C ARG A 176 -5.78 0.55 -25.40
N ILE A 177 -4.75 0.40 -24.57
CA ILE A 177 -3.51 1.17 -24.67
C ILE A 177 -2.68 0.71 -25.86
N ASP A 178 -2.59 -0.59 -26.12
CA ASP A 178 -1.87 -1.12 -27.30
C ASP A 178 -2.48 -0.66 -28.62
N ARG A 179 -3.80 -0.37 -28.63
CA ARG A 179 -4.48 0.24 -29.79
C ARG A 179 -4.14 1.71 -29.99
N LEU A 180 -3.72 2.40 -28.93
CA LEU A 180 -3.41 3.84 -28.95
C LEU A 180 -1.90 4.12 -29.03
N ILE A 181 -1.09 3.21 -28.52
CA ILE A 181 0.35 3.35 -28.38
C ILE A 181 0.97 2.05 -28.88
N ASP A 182 1.55 2.08 -30.08
CA ASP A 182 2.18 0.95 -30.77
C ASP A 182 3.53 0.54 -30.14
N ARG A 183 3.63 0.60 -28.80
CA ARG A 183 4.83 0.26 -28.02
C ARG A 183 4.61 -1.04 -27.27
N ARG A 184 5.13 -2.14 -27.83
CA ARG A 184 5.25 -3.43 -27.15
C ARG A 184 6.10 -3.26 -25.88
N GLY A 185 5.51 -3.51 -24.70
CA GLY A 185 6.21 -3.44 -23.41
C GLY A 185 5.46 -2.72 -22.28
N SER A 186 4.27 -2.17 -22.53
CA SER A 186 3.40 -1.54 -21.51
C SER A 186 2.68 -2.54 -20.59
N GLU A 187 2.52 -3.79 -21.03
CA GLU A 187 1.75 -4.84 -20.34
C GLU A 187 2.17 -5.03 -18.86
N PRO A 188 3.47 -5.19 -18.54
CA PRO A 188 3.90 -5.42 -17.16
C PRO A 188 3.67 -4.19 -16.27
N LEU A 189 3.76 -3.00 -16.86
CA LEU A 189 3.65 -1.72 -16.16
C LEU A 189 2.20 -1.42 -15.78
N ILE A 190 1.27 -1.63 -16.72
CA ILE A 190 -0.18 -1.47 -16.50
C ILE A 190 -0.62 -2.48 -15.44
N TYR A 191 -0.25 -3.76 -15.58
CA TYR A 191 -0.61 -4.79 -14.61
C TYR A 191 -0.16 -4.43 -13.19
N ARG A 192 1.11 -4.06 -13.01
CA ARG A 192 1.67 -3.73 -11.68
C ARG A 192 1.02 -2.51 -11.05
N SER A 193 0.76 -1.47 -11.84
CA SER A 193 0.10 -0.25 -11.37
C SER A 193 -1.35 -0.54 -10.93
N VAL A 194 -2.08 -1.31 -11.73
CA VAL A 194 -3.47 -1.71 -11.41
C VAL A 194 -3.50 -2.58 -10.15
N VAL A 195 -2.57 -3.55 -10.03
CA VAL A 195 -2.48 -4.41 -8.84
C VAL A 195 -2.22 -3.60 -7.58
N MET A 196 -1.33 -2.59 -7.62
CA MET A 196 -1.11 -1.72 -6.45
C MET A 196 -2.36 -0.97 -6.03
N LEU A 197 -3.08 -0.38 -6.99
CA LEU A 197 -4.33 0.34 -6.70
C LEU A 197 -5.41 -0.59 -6.13
N MET A 198 -5.47 -1.83 -6.63
CA MET A 198 -6.46 -2.81 -6.19
C MET A 198 -6.20 -3.34 -4.77
N GLN A 199 -5.08 -3.01 -4.13
CA GLN A 199 -4.84 -3.35 -2.73
C GLN A 199 -5.52 -2.38 -1.76
N VAL A 200 -5.89 -1.18 -2.21
CA VAL A 200 -6.49 -0.15 -1.35
C VAL A 200 -7.75 -0.62 -0.62
N PRO A 201 -8.70 -1.37 -1.23
CA PRO A 201 -9.85 -1.93 -0.51
C PRO A 201 -9.46 -2.85 0.65
N VAL A 202 -8.40 -3.64 0.52
CA VAL A 202 -7.91 -4.53 1.58
C VAL A 202 -7.34 -3.70 2.73
N ILE A 203 -6.55 -2.67 2.39
CA ILE A 203 -5.99 -1.73 3.36
C ILE A 203 -7.13 -1.03 4.12
N LEU A 204 -8.12 -0.51 3.40
CA LEU A 204 -9.28 0.16 3.99
C LEU A 204 -10.05 -0.73 4.95
N LEU A 205 -10.30 -1.99 4.56
CA LEU A 205 -11.02 -2.90 5.45
C LEU A 205 -10.21 -3.13 6.74
N TYR A 206 -8.91 -3.36 6.62
CA TYR A 206 -8.04 -3.52 7.78
C TYR A 206 -8.00 -2.26 8.66
N THR A 207 -7.77 -1.08 8.09
CA THR A 207 -7.67 0.17 8.85
C THR A 207 -8.98 0.60 9.48
N LEU A 208 -10.13 0.35 8.82
CA LEU A 208 -11.44 0.57 9.43
C LEU A 208 -11.71 -0.38 10.59
N THR A 209 -11.22 -1.62 10.54
CA THR A 209 -11.36 -2.55 11.68
C THR A 209 -10.52 -2.12 12.87
N LEU A 210 -9.32 -1.58 12.64
CA LEU A 210 -8.52 -0.95 13.68
C LEU A 210 -9.23 0.30 14.23
N GLY A 211 -9.68 1.19 13.34
CA GLY A 211 -10.37 2.44 13.71
C GLY A 211 -11.66 2.26 14.51
N ARG A 212 -12.38 1.14 14.33
CA ARG A 212 -13.52 0.78 15.17
C ARG A 212 -13.13 0.64 16.65
N GLN A 213 -11.94 0.14 16.96
CA GLN A 213 -11.48 -0.03 18.34
C GLN A 213 -11.39 1.31 19.08
N LEU A 214 -11.07 2.40 18.37
CA LEU A 214 -11.03 3.76 18.94
C LEU A 214 -12.41 4.33 19.30
N HIS A 215 -13.49 3.78 18.72
CA HIS A 215 -14.85 4.24 19.00
C HIS A 215 -15.52 3.45 20.14
N TYR A 216 -14.96 2.30 20.52
CA TYR A 216 -15.49 1.41 21.56
C TYR A 216 -14.64 1.42 22.84
N SER A 217 -13.64 2.30 22.94
CA SER A 217 -12.84 2.57 24.14
C SER A 217 -13.18 3.95 24.71
#